data_AF-A0A6M5F6I5-F1
#
_entry.id   AF-A0A6M5F6I5-F1
#
_cell.length_a   1.000
_cell.length_b   1.000
_cell.length_c   1.000
_cell.angle_alpha   90.00
_cell.angle_beta   90.00
_cell.angle_gamma   90.00
#
_symmetry.space_group_name_H-M   'P 1'
#
loop_
_entity.id
_entity.type
_entity.pdbx_description
1 polymer ?
#
loop_
_entity_poly.entity_id
_entity_poly.type
_entity_poly.pdbx_seq_one_letter_code
_entity_poly.pdbx_strand_id
1 'polypeptide(L)'
;MDKIARNNQSGAVSLFAVIFATLLLTVLMLGFMRLIMVDQRQALNNELSQSAYDAALSGVEDAKRVVRACQKRDNGGRACEQLRLPNDCKVVARAGVAGNVAANETLIQSRRSGDGKEFNQAYTCVNITMDTEDFLVSIPEGSSRLVPLKAKAEFNKIVLEWFTKEDANGNVAAGRVKNAASASTSLPAYSDWDESPSRPAPALLRTQMIFPGDTFDLASLDSSRVATMFLYPRTLSVPGPTNGGVSAINLPRAGGGGQFNNAPTPVSCSPDFANSGYSCRATIDISPVTAAASVNSFLRLTPLYRMSHVRIALYNGAEPVKFDGVQPAVDATGRASNVFRRVEARLQIGDDFPYPENAIDLENSLCKDFSVTEGSVTSGNCRP
;
A
#
# COMPACT_ATOMS: atom_id res chain seq x y z
N MET A 1 32.70 69.20 -67.51
CA MET A 1 32.55 68.65 -66.15
C MET A 1 31.07 68.36 -65.94
N ASP A 2 30.68 67.11 -66.17
CA ASP A 2 29.30 66.65 -65.98
C ASP A 2 28.90 66.77 -64.51
N LYS A 3 27.81 67.51 -64.25
CA LYS A 3 27.17 67.57 -62.95
C LYS A 3 26.35 66.29 -62.75
N ILE A 4 26.89 65.36 -61.98
CA ILE A 4 26.19 64.20 -61.45
C ILE A 4 25.03 64.70 -60.56
N ALA A 5 23.79 64.52 -61.02
CA ALA A 5 22.61 64.68 -60.20
C ALA A 5 22.54 63.53 -59.18
N ARG A 6 22.77 63.84 -57.90
CA ARG A 6 22.65 62.88 -56.79
C ARG A 6 21.22 62.91 -56.28
N ASN A 7 20.38 62.00 -56.78
CA ASN A 7 19.00 61.81 -56.31
C ASN A 7 18.98 61.41 -54.82
N ASN A 8 18.21 62.13 -54.00
CA ASN A 8 17.94 61.79 -52.61
C ASN A 8 17.10 60.50 -52.51
N GLN A 9 17.74 59.35 -52.27
CA GLN A 9 17.08 58.05 -52.03
C GLN A 9 16.71 57.80 -50.55
N SER A 10 16.84 58.79 -49.64
CA SER A 10 16.62 58.60 -48.20
C SER A 10 15.19 58.20 -47.82
N GLY A 11 14.18 58.58 -48.60
CA GLY A 11 12.78 58.19 -48.36
C GLY A 11 12.48 56.72 -48.66
N ALA A 12 13.14 56.12 -49.66
CA ALA A 12 12.90 54.73 -50.05
C ALA A 12 13.50 53.73 -49.03
N VAL A 13 14.69 54.03 -48.50
CA VAL A 13 15.38 53.18 -47.51
C VAL A 13 14.59 53.10 -46.20
N SER A 14 13.99 54.21 -45.76
CA SER A 14 13.14 54.25 -44.56
C SER A 14 11.87 53.40 -44.73
N LEU A 15 11.25 53.41 -45.91
CA LEU A 15 10.06 52.62 -46.20
C LEU A 15 10.36 51.11 -46.23
N PHE A 16 11.50 50.70 -46.82
CA PHE A 16 11.93 49.31 -46.80
C PHE A 16 12.24 48.81 -45.38
N ALA A 17 12.92 49.61 -44.55
CA ALA A 17 13.22 49.25 -43.18
C ALA A 17 11.95 49.04 -42.35
N VAL A 18 10.94 49.91 -42.51
CA VAL A 18 9.66 49.76 -41.82
C VAL A 18 8.91 48.53 -42.31
N ILE A 19 8.83 48.27 -43.62
CA ILE A 19 8.17 47.06 -44.15
C ILE A 19 8.86 45.78 -43.66
N PHE A 20 10.19 45.76 -43.64
CA PHE A 20 10.93 44.58 -43.19
C PHE A 20 10.79 44.37 -41.68
N ALA A 21 10.81 45.45 -40.89
CA ALA A 21 10.59 45.39 -39.45
C ALA A 21 9.15 44.95 -39.11
N THR A 22 8.14 45.44 -39.83
CA THR A 22 6.74 45.01 -39.62
C THR A 22 6.54 43.56 -40.03
N LEU A 23 7.11 43.12 -41.16
CA LEU A 23 7.10 41.71 -41.56
C LEU A 23 7.75 40.83 -40.49
N LEU A 24 8.93 41.20 -40.00
CA LEU A 24 9.63 40.42 -38.97
C LEU A 24 8.82 40.34 -37.67
N LEU A 25 8.22 41.45 -37.24
CA LEU A 25 7.33 41.47 -36.06
C LEU A 25 6.09 40.60 -36.27
N THR A 26 5.47 40.59 -37.45
CA THR A 26 4.30 39.73 -37.71
C THR A 26 4.64 38.24 -37.64
N VAL A 27 5.80 37.83 -38.16
CA VAL A 27 6.26 36.44 -38.10
C VAL A 27 6.54 36.02 -36.65
N LEU A 28 7.20 36.88 -35.87
CA LEU A 28 7.43 36.64 -34.44
C LEU A 28 6.12 36.51 -33.67
N MET A 29 5.16 37.40 -33.89
CA MET A 29 3.85 37.36 -33.22
C MET A 29 3.09 36.07 -33.56
N LEU A 30 3.07 35.64 -34.82
CA LEU A 30 2.46 34.36 -35.20
C LEU A 30 3.17 33.16 -34.56
N GLY A 31 4.51 33.23 -34.42
CA GLY A 31 5.30 32.23 -33.70
C GLY A 31 4.91 32.12 -32.23
N PHE A 32 4.87 33.24 -31.51
CA PHE A 32 4.43 33.27 -30.11
C PHE A 32 2.97 32.85 -29.94
N MET A 33 2.08 33.26 -30.85
CA MET A 33 0.67 32.89 -30.80
C MET A 33 0.48 31.38 -30.93
N ARG A 34 1.28 30.71 -31.80
CA ARG A 34 1.29 29.24 -31.88
C ARG A 34 1.79 28.59 -30.60
N LEU A 35 2.87 29.09 -30.00
CA LEU A 35 3.40 28.56 -28.74
C LEU A 35 2.37 28.67 -27.61
N ILE A 36 1.76 29.86 -27.45
CA ILE A 36 0.72 30.09 -26.45
C ILE A 36 -0.47 29.14 -26.64
N MET A 37 -0.92 28.90 -27.88
CA MET A 37 -2.02 27.95 -28.14
C MET A 37 -1.66 26.51 -27.76
N VAL A 38 -0.41 26.09 -27.98
CA VAL A 38 0.05 24.75 -27.59
C VAL A 38 0.09 24.62 -26.07
N ASP A 39 0.67 25.60 -25.38
CA ASP A 39 0.76 25.62 -23.93
C ASP A 39 -0.63 25.66 -23.28
N GLN A 40 -1.56 26.45 -23.82
CA GLN A 40 -2.94 26.49 -23.35
C GLN A 40 -3.63 25.13 -23.47
N ARG A 41 -3.45 24.43 -24.60
CA ARG A 41 -4.02 23.08 -24.79
C ARG A 41 -3.41 22.07 -23.83
N GLN A 42 -2.10 22.13 -23.61
CA GLN A 42 -1.43 21.24 -22.67
C GLN A 42 -1.86 21.50 -21.23
N ALA A 43 -1.96 22.77 -20.82
CA ALA A 43 -2.45 23.16 -19.51
C ALA A 43 -3.90 22.69 -19.29
N LEU A 44 -4.79 22.95 -20.25
CA LEU A 44 -6.19 22.50 -20.19
C LEU A 44 -6.31 20.98 -20.12
N ASN A 45 -5.53 20.23 -20.90
CA ASN A 45 -5.55 18.77 -20.86
C ASN A 45 -5.04 18.23 -19.52
N ASN A 46 -4.01 18.86 -18.95
CA ASN A 46 -3.51 18.51 -17.63
C ASN A 46 -4.54 18.81 -16.53
N GLU A 47 -5.20 19.97 -16.59
CA GLU A 47 -6.26 20.36 -15.65
C GLU A 47 -7.46 19.41 -15.73
N LEU A 48 -7.97 19.10 -16.92
CA LEU A 48 -9.05 18.13 -17.11
C LEU A 48 -8.66 16.73 -16.62
N SER A 49 -7.41 16.34 -16.85
CA SER A 49 -6.88 15.07 -16.35
C SER A 49 -6.83 15.02 -14.82
N GLN A 50 -6.36 16.07 -14.15
CA GLN A 50 -6.32 16.14 -12.69
C GLN A 50 -7.75 16.19 -12.12
N SER A 51 -8.62 16.99 -12.72
CA SER A 51 -10.03 17.08 -12.35
C SER A 51 -10.76 15.74 -12.45
N ALA A 52 -10.51 14.94 -13.52
CA ALA A 52 -11.07 13.60 -13.64
C ALA A 52 -10.50 12.63 -12.60
N TYR A 53 -9.25 12.81 -12.19
CA TYR A 53 -8.63 12.02 -11.12
C TYR A 53 -9.25 12.34 -9.75
N ASP A 54 -9.44 13.62 -9.43
CA ASP A 54 -10.11 14.05 -8.19
C ASP A 54 -11.57 13.57 -8.13
N ALA A 55 -12.24 13.51 -9.29
CA ALA A 55 -13.56 12.92 -9.42
C ALA A 55 -13.57 11.42 -9.09
N ALA A 56 -12.56 10.68 -9.54
CA ALA A 56 -12.42 9.25 -9.21
C ALA A 56 -12.18 9.06 -7.70
N LEU A 57 -11.32 9.89 -7.09
CA LEU A 57 -11.07 9.86 -5.65
C LEU A 57 -12.34 10.15 -4.83
N SER A 58 -13.19 11.06 -5.29
CA SER A 58 -14.50 11.31 -4.66
C SER A 58 -15.39 10.06 -4.68
N GLY A 59 -15.34 9.26 -5.75
CA GLY A 59 -16.00 7.97 -5.82
C GLY A 59 -15.44 6.94 -4.82
N VAL A 60 -14.13 6.96 -4.56
CA VAL A 60 -13.49 6.12 -3.53
C VAL A 60 -13.95 6.51 -2.12
N GLU A 61 -14.07 7.81 -1.84
CA GLU A 61 -14.60 8.28 -0.55
C GLU A 61 -16.07 7.89 -0.35
N ASP A 62 -16.88 7.90 -1.42
CA ASP A 62 -18.24 7.38 -1.38
C ASP A 62 -18.29 5.87 -1.14
N ALA A 63 -17.38 5.11 -1.76
CA ALA A 63 -17.25 3.69 -1.47
C ALA A 63 -16.90 3.42 0.00
N LYS A 64 -15.99 4.22 0.58
CA LYS A 64 -15.66 4.14 2.01
C LYS A 64 -16.89 4.36 2.90
N ARG A 65 -17.76 5.31 2.52
CA ARG A 65 -19.03 5.55 3.21
C ARG A 65 -19.97 4.35 3.11
N VAL A 66 -20.08 3.70 1.95
CA VAL A 66 -20.88 2.47 1.76
C VAL A 66 -20.38 1.34 2.67
N VAL A 67 -19.07 1.10 2.66
CA VAL A 67 -18.45 0.06 3.49
C VAL A 67 -18.68 0.33 4.98
N ARG A 68 -18.48 1.58 5.43
CA ARG A 68 -18.73 1.96 6.83
C ARG A 68 -20.19 1.77 7.23
N ALA A 69 -21.14 2.14 6.36
CA ALA A 69 -22.57 1.93 6.60
C ALA A 69 -22.92 0.44 6.73
N CYS A 70 -22.26 -0.43 5.96
CA CYS A 70 -22.38 -1.88 6.11
C CYS A 70 -21.86 -2.36 7.47
N GLN A 71 -20.68 -1.91 7.90
CA GLN A 71 -20.12 -2.31 9.20
C GLN A 71 -20.99 -1.92 10.39
N LYS A 72 -21.56 -0.70 10.36
CA LYS A 72 -22.44 -0.20 11.41
C LYS A 72 -23.85 -0.82 11.38
N ARG A 73 -24.18 -1.61 10.35
CA ARG A 73 -25.53 -2.11 10.06
C ARG A 73 -26.56 -0.96 9.96
N ASP A 74 -26.14 0.18 9.44
CA ASP A 74 -27.02 1.34 9.22
C ASP A 74 -28.16 0.95 8.26
N ASN A 75 -29.36 1.48 8.50
CA ASN A 75 -30.58 1.20 7.71
C ASN A 75 -30.88 -0.30 7.53
N GLY A 76 -30.76 -1.09 8.59
CA GLY A 76 -31.13 -2.51 8.60
C GLY A 76 -30.20 -3.42 7.79
N GLY A 77 -29.00 -2.95 7.43
CA GLY A 77 -28.01 -3.76 6.70
C GLY A 77 -28.11 -3.68 5.17
N ARG A 78 -28.96 -2.79 4.63
CA ARG A 78 -29.12 -2.59 3.17
C ARG A 78 -27.79 -2.41 2.44
N ALA A 79 -26.86 -1.62 2.99
CA ALA A 79 -25.54 -1.41 2.37
C ALA A 79 -24.77 -2.73 2.19
N CYS A 80 -24.83 -3.64 3.18
CA CYS A 80 -24.20 -4.96 3.06
C CYS A 80 -24.87 -5.85 2.02
N GLU A 81 -26.20 -5.77 1.87
CA GLU A 81 -26.91 -6.52 0.84
C GLU A 81 -26.51 -6.05 -0.56
N GLN A 82 -26.41 -4.73 -0.75
CA GLN A 82 -26.01 -4.15 -2.04
C GLN A 82 -24.54 -4.44 -2.40
N LEU A 83 -23.66 -4.56 -1.40
CA LEU A 83 -22.26 -4.97 -1.59
C LEU A 83 -22.10 -6.44 -2.02
N ARG A 84 -23.11 -7.29 -1.79
CA ARG A 84 -23.10 -8.69 -2.23
C ARG A 84 -23.58 -8.87 -3.68
N LEU A 85 -24.22 -7.85 -4.24
CA LEU A 85 -24.68 -7.90 -5.62
C LEU A 85 -23.49 -7.75 -6.58
N PRO A 86 -23.61 -8.27 -7.81
CA PRO A 86 -22.60 -8.06 -8.84
C PRO A 86 -22.28 -6.57 -9.06
N ASN A 87 -21.01 -6.34 -9.40
CA ASN A 87 -20.49 -5.02 -9.79
C ASN A 87 -21.20 -4.54 -11.07
N ASP A 88 -21.89 -3.41 -10.96
CA ASP A 88 -22.65 -2.79 -12.04
C ASP A 88 -22.40 -1.27 -12.14
N CYS A 89 -21.30 -0.79 -11.55
CA CYS A 89 -20.96 0.63 -11.43
C CYS A 89 -21.90 1.48 -10.57
N LYS A 90 -22.95 0.90 -9.97
CA LYS A 90 -24.02 1.64 -9.25
C LYS A 90 -24.11 1.31 -7.77
N VAL A 91 -23.11 0.62 -7.20
CA VAL A 91 -23.13 0.18 -5.79
C VAL A 91 -23.35 1.33 -4.81
N VAL A 92 -22.75 2.50 -5.06
CA VAL A 92 -22.91 3.70 -4.22
C VAL A 92 -24.35 4.22 -4.22
N ALA A 93 -24.96 4.31 -5.41
CA ALA A 93 -26.33 4.76 -5.58
C ALA A 93 -27.34 3.76 -5.01
N ARG A 94 -27.11 2.45 -5.21
CA ARG A 94 -27.95 1.38 -4.66
C ARG A 94 -27.89 1.34 -3.13
N ALA A 95 -26.71 1.55 -2.55
CA ALA A 95 -26.55 1.68 -1.10
C ALA A 95 -27.23 2.95 -0.54
N GLY A 96 -27.54 3.93 -1.42
CA GLY A 96 -28.17 5.20 -1.10
C GLY A 96 -27.26 6.17 -0.35
N VAL A 97 -25.96 6.09 -0.63
CA VAL A 97 -24.96 7.03 -0.09
C VAL A 97 -24.92 8.32 -0.91
N ALA A 98 -24.86 8.18 -2.24
CA ALA A 98 -24.80 9.30 -3.17
C ALA A 98 -25.29 8.87 -4.56
N GLY A 99 -25.75 9.84 -5.35
CA GLY A 99 -26.23 9.61 -6.71
C GLY A 99 -27.63 9.00 -6.80
N ASN A 100 -28.01 8.66 -8.03
CA ASN A 100 -29.31 8.05 -8.35
C ASN A 100 -29.07 6.83 -9.24
N VAL A 101 -29.71 5.71 -8.95
CA VAL A 101 -29.57 4.45 -9.72
C VAL A 101 -30.05 4.63 -11.18
N ALA A 102 -30.97 5.56 -11.42
CA ALA A 102 -31.44 5.92 -12.76
C ALA A 102 -30.45 6.80 -13.54
N ALA A 103 -29.50 7.45 -12.85
CA ALA A 103 -28.46 8.23 -13.49
C ALA A 103 -27.28 7.33 -13.88
N ASN A 104 -26.57 7.71 -14.95
CA ASN A 104 -25.35 7.02 -15.40
C ASN A 104 -24.08 7.57 -14.76
N GLU A 105 -24.20 8.66 -14.00
CA GLU A 105 -23.10 9.30 -13.31
C GLU A 105 -23.58 10.00 -12.05
N THR A 106 -22.66 10.18 -11.11
CA THR A 106 -22.90 10.98 -9.91
C THR A 106 -22.06 12.23 -9.98
N LEU A 107 -22.74 13.37 -10.15
CA LEU A 107 -22.12 14.69 -10.12
C LEU A 107 -21.56 14.97 -8.73
N ILE A 108 -20.34 15.51 -8.69
CA ILE A 108 -19.70 15.89 -7.43
C ILE A 108 -20.43 17.12 -6.88
N GLN A 109 -20.79 17.11 -5.61
CA GLN A 109 -21.43 18.26 -4.97
C GLN A 109 -20.46 18.90 -3.98
N SER A 110 -20.19 20.20 -4.13
CA SER A 110 -19.51 21.00 -3.12
C SER A 110 -20.52 21.47 -2.05
N ARG A 111 -20.04 22.11 -0.98
CA ARG A 111 -20.88 22.68 0.09
C ARG A 111 -21.90 23.71 -0.39
N ARG A 112 -21.75 24.24 -1.61
CA ARG A 112 -22.79 25.01 -2.30
C ARG A 112 -23.44 24.10 -3.33
N SER A 113 -24.74 23.88 -3.19
CA SER A 113 -25.54 23.10 -4.14
C SER A 113 -25.42 23.69 -5.55
N GLY A 114 -24.56 23.12 -6.40
CA GLY A 114 -24.43 23.56 -7.80
C GLY A 114 -23.04 23.45 -8.44
N ASP A 115 -21.95 23.50 -7.67
CA ASP A 115 -20.61 23.70 -8.26
C ASP A 115 -20.15 22.54 -9.19
N GLY A 116 -20.55 21.30 -8.93
CA GLY A 116 -20.21 20.19 -9.85
C GLY A 116 -20.85 20.28 -11.23
N LYS A 117 -21.95 21.04 -11.37
CA LYS A 117 -22.52 21.38 -12.68
C LYS A 117 -21.69 22.43 -13.40
N GLU A 118 -21.08 23.35 -12.64
CA GLU A 118 -20.24 24.43 -13.17
C GLU A 118 -18.94 23.87 -13.76
N PHE A 119 -18.34 22.87 -13.09
CA PHE A 119 -17.09 22.24 -13.55
C PHE A 119 -17.28 20.95 -14.36
N ASN A 120 -18.53 20.49 -14.56
CA ASN A 120 -18.87 19.26 -15.27
C ASN A 120 -18.03 18.03 -14.82
N GLN A 121 -17.98 17.84 -13.50
CA GLN A 121 -17.22 16.78 -12.83
C GLN A 121 -18.16 15.73 -12.23
N ALA A 122 -17.90 14.47 -12.52
CA ALA A 122 -18.69 13.35 -12.03
C ALA A 122 -17.82 12.09 -11.92
N TYR A 123 -18.20 11.15 -11.06
CA TYR A 123 -17.75 9.77 -11.22
C TYR A 123 -18.86 8.96 -11.90
N THR A 124 -18.44 8.06 -12.79
CA THR A 124 -19.34 7.30 -13.68
C THR A 124 -19.47 5.85 -13.25
N CYS A 125 -18.42 5.30 -12.63
CA CYS A 125 -18.42 3.93 -12.17
C CYS A 125 -17.67 3.82 -10.85
N VAL A 126 -18.28 3.16 -9.88
CA VAL A 126 -17.62 2.71 -8.65
C VAL A 126 -17.99 1.26 -8.41
N ASN A 127 -16.98 0.41 -8.31
CA ASN A 127 -17.11 -1.01 -7.97
C ASN A 127 -16.36 -1.28 -6.66
N ILE A 128 -16.93 -2.11 -5.80
CA ILE A 128 -16.36 -2.42 -4.48
C ILE A 128 -16.26 -3.94 -4.37
N THR A 129 -15.04 -4.44 -4.30
CA THR A 129 -14.75 -5.86 -4.10
C THR A 129 -14.40 -6.07 -2.64
N MET A 130 -15.35 -6.57 -1.85
CA MET A 130 -15.17 -6.84 -0.42
C MET A 130 -14.16 -7.95 -0.14
N ASP A 131 -14.17 -8.99 -0.98
CA ASP A 131 -13.33 -10.18 -0.80
C ASP A 131 -12.10 -10.09 -1.70
N THR A 132 -10.92 -9.87 -1.11
CA THR A 132 -9.66 -9.68 -1.86
C THR A 132 -8.74 -10.89 -1.73
N GLU A 133 -7.94 -11.13 -2.76
CA GLU A 133 -6.96 -12.23 -2.79
C GLU A 133 -5.73 -11.94 -1.94
N ASP A 134 -5.46 -10.65 -1.71
CA ASP A 134 -4.32 -10.17 -0.97
C ASP A 134 -4.65 -8.99 -0.06
N PHE A 135 -3.74 -8.77 0.88
CA PHE A 135 -3.65 -7.59 1.72
C PHE A 135 -2.32 -6.89 1.45
N LEU A 136 -2.39 -5.60 1.13
CA LEU A 136 -1.23 -4.76 0.78
C LEU A 136 -0.99 -3.71 1.86
N VAL A 137 0.24 -3.56 2.32
CA VAL A 137 0.59 -2.56 3.33
C VAL A 137 2.01 -2.07 3.18
N SER A 138 2.23 -0.78 3.42
CA SER A 138 3.55 -0.20 3.61
C SER A 138 3.79 -0.02 5.11
N ILE A 139 4.86 -0.61 5.63
CA ILE A 139 5.19 -0.59 7.06
C ILE A 139 6.51 0.16 7.25
N PRO A 140 6.53 1.26 8.02
CA PRO A 140 7.77 1.94 8.38
C PRO A 140 8.71 1.03 9.15
N GLU A 141 10.00 1.36 9.12
CA GLU A 141 10.99 0.63 9.91
C GLU A 141 10.65 0.66 11.41
N GLY A 142 10.78 -0.49 12.08
CA GLY A 142 10.59 -0.63 13.52
C GLY A 142 9.13 -0.54 13.99
N SER A 143 8.23 -0.04 13.14
CA SER A 143 6.80 0.01 13.38
C SER A 143 6.15 -1.33 13.09
N SER A 144 5.10 -1.67 13.81
CA SER A 144 4.34 -2.90 13.60
C SER A 144 3.00 -2.62 12.94
N ARG A 145 2.51 -3.59 12.18
CA ARG A 145 1.12 -3.59 11.71
C ARG A 145 0.45 -4.90 12.07
N LEU A 146 -0.68 -4.79 12.74
CA LEU A 146 -1.57 -5.89 13.04
C LEU A 146 -2.58 -6.04 11.90
N VAL A 147 -2.58 -7.20 11.27
CA VAL A 147 -3.44 -7.53 10.13
C VAL A 147 -4.38 -8.66 10.53
N PRO A 148 -5.71 -8.46 10.48
CA PRO A 148 -6.68 -9.53 10.67
C PRO A 148 -6.55 -10.56 9.53
N LEU A 149 -6.54 -11.84 9.86
CA LEU A 149 -6.44 -12.95 8.90
C LEU A 149 -7.80 -13.56 8.55
N LYS A 150 -8.88 -12.78 8.67
CA LYS A 150 -10.24 -13.24 8.42
C LYS A 150 -10.42 -13.68 6.97
N ALA A 151 -10.80 -14.94 6.77
CA ALA A 151 -10.81 -15.62 5.49
C ALA A 151 -12.20 -16.18 5.13
N LYS A 152 -12.49 -16.35 3.83
CA LYS A 152 -13.75 -16.94 3.34
C LYS A 152 -13.83 -18.46 3.53
N ALA A 153 -12.69 -19.11 3.63
CA ALA A 153 -12.56 -20.56 3.72
C ALA A 153 -11.39 -20.91 4.64
N GLU A 154 -11.27 -22.21 4.94
CA GLU A 154 -10.11 -22.73 5.67
C GLU A 154 -8.82 -22.47 4.88
N PHE A 155 -7.75 -22.10 5.59
CA PHE A 155 -6.41 -21.94 5.03
C PHE A 155 -5.36 -22.60 5.91
N ASN A 156 -4.24 -23.00 5.31
CA ASN A 156 -3.11 -23.65 6.00
C ASN A 156 -1.75 -23.07 5.61
N LYS A 157 -1.74 -22.03 4.76
CA LYS A 157 -0.54 -21.34 4.33
C LYS A 157 -0.74 -19.84 4.29
N ILE A 158 0.26 -19.11 4.77
CA ILE A 158 0.36 -17.66 4.65
C ILE A 158 1.57 -17.35 3.77
N VAL A 159 1.34 -16.69 2.64
CA VAL A 159 2.40 -16.24 1.74
C VAL A 159 2.68 -14.77 2.02
N LEU A 160 3.93 -14.47 2.38
CA LEU A 160 4.44 -13.13 2.56
C LEU A 160 5.40 -12.80 1.42
N GLU A 161 5.10 -11.74 0.69
CA GLU A 161 5.96 -11.15 -0.32
C GLU A 161 6.32 -9.74 0.14
N TRP A 162 7.61 -9.39 0.17
CA TRP A 162 8.02 -8.06 0.64
C TRP A 162 9.25 -7.53 -0.10
N PHE A 163 9.45 -6.22 0.04
CA PHE A 163 10.51 -5.43 -0.58
C PHE A 163 10.32 -5.23 -2.09
N THR A 164 9.78 -4.07 -2.47
CA THR A 164 9.50 -3.68 -3.85
C THR A 164 10.64 -2.87 -4.48
N LYS A 165 10.53 -2.56 -5.77
CA LYS A 165 11.45 -1.63 -6.46
C LYS A 165 11.50 -0.26 -5.79
N GLU A 166 10.36 0.23 -5.29
CA GLU A 166 10.30 1.51 -4.60
C GLU A 166 11.13 1.49 -3.31
N ASP A 167 11.07 0.37 -2.57
CA ASP A 167 11.89 0.15 -1.37
C ASP A 167 13.39 0.09 -1.69
N ALA A 168 13.71 -0.26 -2.93
CA ALA A 168 15.08 -0.41 -3.40
C ALA A 168 15.72 0.89 -3.91
N ASN A 169 15.10 2.07 -3.76
CA ASN A 169 15.48 3.32 -4.44
C ASN A 169 15.16 3.31 -5.95
N GLY A 170 14.14 2.56 -6.38
CA GLY A 170 13.62 2.56 -7.75
C GLY A 170 14.25 1.51 -8.66
N ASN A 171 14.88 1.95 -9.76
CA ASN A 171 15.31 1.08 -10.87
C ASN A 171 16.62 0.30 -10.61
N VAL A 172 16.99 0.08 -9.35
CA VAL A 172 18.16 -0.74 -8.99
C VAL A 172 17.72 -2.13 -8.56
N ALA A 173 18.58 -3.12 -8.81
CA ALA A 173 18.38 -4.47 -8.28
C ALA A 173 18.51 -4.46 -6.76
N ALA A 174 17.70 -5.29 -6.08
CA ALA A 174 17.77 -5.44 -4.63
C ALA A 174 19.21 -5.76 -4.18
N GLY A 175 19.59 -5.24 -3.02
CA GLY A 175 20.90 -5.43 -2.39
C GLY A 175 20.94 -6.63 -1.46
N ARG A 176 22.16 -7.08 -1.13
CA ARG A 176 22.33 -8.19 -0.19
C ARG A 176 22.62 -7.66 1.20
N VAL A 177 22.29 -8.48 2.20
CA VAL A 177 22.77 -8.22 3.55
C VAL A 177 24.28 -8.47 3.61
N LYS A 178 25.06 -7.55 4.18
CA LYS A 178 26.50 -7.73 4.32
C LYS A 178 26.78 -8.99 5.13
N ASN A 179 27.69 -9.84 4.65
CA ASN A 179 28.04 -11.11 5.30
C ASN A 179 26.85 -12.08 5.52
N ALA A 180 25.76 -11.97 4.75
CA ALA A 180 24.56 -12.81 4.89
C ALA A 180 24.83 -14.33 4.85
N ALA A 181 25.89 -14.74 4.17
CA ALA A 181 26.27 -16.15 4.03
C ALA A 181 26.88 -16.75 5.31
N SER A 182 27.40 -15.92 6.22
CA SER A 182 27.98 -16.41 7.48
C SER A 182 26.87 -17.05 8.34
N ALA A 183 27.11 -18.27 8.82
CA ALA A 183 26.15 -19.04 9.62
C ALA A 183 25.95 -18.48 11.04
N SER A 184 26.31 -17.21 11.30
CA SER A 184 26.17 -16.61 12.61
C SER A 184 24.71 -16.37 12.93
N THR A 185 24.27 -16.88 14.08
CA THR A 185 22.96 -16.62 14.68
C THR A 185 22.79 -15.17 15.16
N SER A 186 23.82 -14.34 15.05
CA SER A 186 23.79 -12.92 15.41
C SER A 186 23.29 -12.06 14.25
N LEU A 187 22.30 -11.22 14.54
CA LEU A 187 21.88 -10.16 13.63
C LEU A 187 23.01 -9.12 13.48
N PRO A 188 23.32 -8.67 12.25
CA PRO A 188 24.39 -7.69 12.03
C PRO A 188 24.03 -6.33 12.64
N ALA A 189 25.05 -5.49 12.88
CA ALA A 189 24.81 -4.10 13.25
C ALA A 189 24.06 -3.36 12.13
N TYR A 190 23.34 -2.29 12.46
CA TYR A 190 22.59 -1.50 11.48
C TYR A 190 23.49 -0.99 10.32
N SER A 191 24.70 -0.54 10.64
CA SER A 191 25.70 -0.10 9.64
C SER A 191 26.21 -1.22 8.73
N ASP A 192 26.01 -2.47 9.11
CA ASP A 192 26.39 -3.67 8.36
C ASP A 192 25.17 -4.36 7.74
N TRP A 193 23.99 -3.72 7.72
CA TRP A 193 22.84 -4.32 7.05
C TRP A 193 23.06 -4.36 5.55
N ASP A 194 23.28 -3.22 4.91
CA ASP A 194 23.44 -3.14 3.46
C ASP A 194 24.88 -3.49 3.04
N GLU A 195 25.05 -4.44 2.11
CA GLU A 195 26.35 -4.68 1.47
C GLU A 195 26.83 -3.45 0.68
N SER A 196 25.90 -2.67 0.13
CA SER A 196 26.19 -1.46 -0.62
C SER A 196 25.14 -0.38 -0.39
N PRO A 197 25.53 0.87 -0.06
CA PRO A 197 24.58 1.97 0.13
C PRO A 197 23.73 2.29 -1.10
N SER A 198 24.21 1.98 -2.31
CA SER A 198 23.50 2.21 -3.57
C SER A 198 22.50 1.11 -3.92
N ARG A 199 22.57 -0.04 -3.23
CA ARG A 199 21.70 -1.19 -3.42
C ARG A 199 21.23 -1.66 -2.04
N PRO A 200 20.12 -1.13 -1.54
CA PRO A 200 19.61 -1.48 -0.22
C PRO A 200 19.15 -2.94 -0.18
N ALA A 201 19.40 -3.61 0.94
CA ALA A 201 18.95 -4.95 1.19
C ALA A 201 17.49 -4.99 1.67
N PRO A 202 16.75 -6.08 1.39
CA PRO A 202 15.42 -6.28 1.95
C PRO A 202 15.42 -6.18 3.48
N ALA A 203 14.31 -5.72 4.06
CA ALA A 203 14.15 -5.65 5.50
C ALA A 203 14.12 -7.05 6.14
N LEU A 204 14.59 -7.16 7.38
CA LEU A 204 14.34 -8.33 8.23
C LEU A 204 12.87 -8.27 8.69
N LEU A 205 12.05 -9.23 8.27
CA LEU A 205 10.63 -9.21 8.62
C LEU A 205 10.37 -10.03 9.88
N ARG A 206 10.14 -9.36 11.02
CA ARG A 206 9.60 -10.01 12.22
C ARG A 206 8.13 -10.27 12.00
N THR A 207 7.77 -11.55 11.99
CA THR A 207 6.42 -12.04 11.73
C THR A 207 5.92 -12.76 12.97
N GLN A 208 4.85 -12.25 13.58
CA GLN A 208 4.18 -12.90 14.70
C GLN A 208 2.76 -13.29 14.29
N MET A 209 2.46 -14.57 14.42
CA MET A 209 1.13 -15.13 14.14
C MET A 209 0.43 -15.45 15.44
N ILE A 210 -0.87 -15.15 15.51
CA ILE A 210 -1.71 -15.35 16.69
C ILE A 210 -2.98 -16.07 16.23
N PHE A 211 -3.16 -17.31 16.68
CA PHE A 211 -4.34 -18.14 16.38
C PHE A 211 -5.01 -18.62 17.68
N PRO A 212 -5.94 -17.82 18.25
CA PRO A 212 -6.68 -18.15 19.47
C PRO A 212 -7.72 -19.25 19.27
N GLY A 213 -8.22 -19.43 18.04
CA GLY A 213 -9.29 -20.37 17.70
C GLY A 213 -10.64 -19.66 17.53
N ASP A 214 -11.73 -20.39 17.72
CA ASP A 214 -13.10 -19.89 17.51
C ASP A 214 -13.53 -18.87 18.58
N THR A 215 -12.89 -18.88 19.76
CA THR A 215 -13.16 -17.97 20.88
C THR A 215 -11.94 -17.11 21.20
N PHE A 216 -12.19 -15.87 21.64
CA PHE A 216 -11.15 -14.92 22.04
C PHE A 216 -11.37 -14.49 23.49
N ASP A 217 -10.76 -15.23 24.42
CA ASP A 217 -10.69 -14.89 25.84
C ASP A 217 -9.24 -14.95 26.37
N LEU A 218 -9.00 -14.40 27.56
CA LEU A 218 -7.64 -14.28 28.10
C LEU A 218 -7.00 -15.66 28.33
N ALA A 219 -7.79 -16.66 28.74
CA ALA A 219 -7.31 -18.03 28.96
C ALA A 219 -6.94 -18.72 27.63
N SER A 220 -7.73 -18.46 26.59
CA SER A 220 -7.51 -18.95 25.23
C SER A 220 -6.21 -18.40 24.67
N LEU A 221 -5.83 -17.15 24.99
CA LEU A 221 -4.54 -16.57 24.59
C LEU A 221 -3.35 -17.30 25.22
N ASP A 222 -3.49 -17.80 26.45
CA ASP A 222 -2.42 -18.53 27.12
C ASP A 222 -2.20 -19.93 26.54
N SER A 223 -3.29 -20.58 26.10
CA SER A 223 -3.24 -21.83 25.33
C SER A 223 -3.10 -21.63 23.82
N SER A 224 -3.17 -20.39 23.32
CA SER A 224 -3.24 -20.11 21.89
C SER A 224 -1.94 -20.38 21.19
N ARG A 225 -2.05 -20.68 19.89
CA ARG A 225 -0.90 -20.87 19.02
C ARG A 225 -0.34 -19.49 18.64
N VAL A 226 0.67 -19.04 19.38
CA VAL A 226 1.45 -17.84 19.06
C VAL A 226 2.85 -18.23 18.62
N ALA A 227 3.21 -17.90 17.38
CA ALA A 227 4.52 -18.17 16.81
C ALA A 227 5.16 -16.86 16.36
N THR A 228 6.44 -16.64 16.68
CA THR A 228 7.22 -15.49 16.22
C THR A 228 8.41 -15.99 15.41
N MET A 229 8.64 -15.35 14.27
CA MET A 229 9.68 -15.69 13.31
C MET A 229 10.39 -14.43 12.84
N PHE A 230 11.68 -14.56 12.57
CA PHE A 230 12.49 -13.50 11.99
C PHE A 230 12.92 -13.94 10.59
N LEU A 231 12.23 -13.46 9.56
CA LEU A 231 12.50 -13.84 8.18
C LEU A 231 13.70 -13.04 7.66
N TYR A 232 14.85 -13.70 7.60
CA TYR A 232 16.14 -13.13 7.27
C TYR A 232 16.48 -13.32 5.78
N PRO A 233 16.66 -12.25 5.00
CA PRO A 233 16.96 -12.33 3.56
C PRO A 233 18.41 -12.79 3.32
N ARG A 234 18.62 -14.12 3.34
CA ARG A 234 19.96 -14.71 3.33
C ARG A 234 20.57 -14.78 1.94
N THR A 235 19.78 -15.21 0.95
CA THR A 235 20.27 -15.47 -0.40
C THR A 235 19.57 -14.54 -1.39
N LEU A 236 20.36 -13.76 -2.11
CA LEU A 236 19.89 -12.82 -3.13
C LEU A 236 20.77 -12.88 -4.39
N SER A 237 21.01 -14.11 -4.84
CA SER A 237 21.97 -14.42 -5.89
C SER A 237 21.34 -15.05 -7.12
N VAL A 238 20.09 -15.50 -7.02
CA VAL A 238 19.40 -16.25 -8.07
C VAL A 238 18.34 -15.34 -8.69
N PRO A 239 18.49 -14.93 -9.96
CA PRO A 239 17.42 -14.27 -10.71
C PRO A 239 16.21 -15.19 -10.87
N GLY A 240 15.02 -14.61 -10.92
CA GLY A 240 13.77 -15.36 -11.07
C GLY A 240 13.07 -15.69 -9.74
N PRO A 241 11.86 -16.29 -9.80
CA PRO A 241 11.00 -16.46 -8.63
C PRO A 241 11.67 -17.31 -7.55
N THR A 242 11.56 -16.88 -6.31
CA THR A 242 12.07 -17.64 -5.17
C THR A 242 10.94 -18.36 -4.46
N ASN A 243 11.22 -19.60 -4.03
CA ASN A 243 10.31 -20.40 -3.23
C ASN A 243 11.02 -20.76 -1.93
N GLY A 244 10.67 -20.08 -0.83
CA GLY A 244 11.11 -20.42 0.51
C GLY A 244 9.93 -20.95 1.32
N GLY A 245 9.90 -22.26 1.58
CA GLY A 245 8.95 -22.86 2.51
C GLY A 245 9.47 -22.77 3.94
N VAL A 246 8.65 -22.29 4.86
CA VAL A 246 8.98 -22.25 6.28
C VAL A 246 7.81 -22.83 7.06
N SER A 247 8.07 -23.71 8.02
CA SER A 247 7.01 -24.27 8.86
C SER A 247 6.92 -23.55 10.19
N ALA A 248 5.72 -23.09 10.54
CA ALA A 248 5.39 -22.54 11.84
C ALA A 248 4.59 -23.52 12.72
N ILE A 249 4.38 -24.76 12.26
CA ILE A 249 3.58 -25.78 12.95
C ILE A 249 4.19 -26.17 14.29
N ASN A 250 5.52 -26.21 14.37
CA ASN A 250 6.26 -26.65 15.56
C ASN A 250 7.00 -25.50 16.25
N LEU A 251 6.66 -24.25 15.97
CA LEU A 251 7.30 -23.12 16.65
C LEU A 251 6.66 -22.94 18.03
N PRO A 252 7.41 -23.23 19.11
CA PRO A 252 6.88 -23.18 20.45
C PRO A 252 6.69 -21.73 20.92
N ARG A 253 5.67 -21.50 21.75
CA ARG A 253 5.50 -20.24 22.48
C ARG A 253 6.73 -20.04 23.38
N ALA A 254 7.26 -18.83 23.43
CA ALA A 254 8.41 -18.49 24.28
C ALA A 254 8.23 -18.78 25.80
N GLY A 255 7.00 -19.07 26.25
CA GLY A 255 6.67 -19.39 27.65
C GLY A 255 6.60 -20.89 28.01
N GLY A 256 6.74 -21.81 27.04
CA GLY A 256 6.89 -23.22 27.37
C GLY A 256 8.26 -23.45 28.02
N GLY A 257 8.36 -24.23 29.09
CA GLY A 257 9.61 -24.42 29.85
C GLY A 257 10.75 -25.17 29.13
N GLY A 258 10.87 -25.07 27.80
CA GLY A 258 11.89 -25.73 26.97
C GLY A 258 12.90 -24.74 26.37
N GLN A 259 14.09 -25.25 26.01
CA GLN A 259 15.03 -24.49 25.18
C GLN A 259 14.50 -24.41 23.74
N PHE A 260 14.26 -23.20 23.25
CA PHE A 260 13.76 -22.96 21.91
C PHE A 260 14.79 -22.22 21.08
N ASN A 261 14.95 -22.66 19.82
CA ASN A 261 15.88 -22.03 18.91
C ASN A 261 15.28 -20.71 18.38
N ASN A 262 15.79 -19.59 18.87
CA ASN A 262 15.39 -18.24 18.46
C ASN A 262 16.21 -17.71 17.27
N ALA A 263 16.77 -18.60 16.44
CA ALA A 263 17.56 -18.20 15.29
C ALA A 263 16.69 -17.56 14.19
N PRO A 264 17.23 -16.56 13.47
CA PRO A 264 16.57 -16.03 12.27
C PRO A 264 16.35 -17.14 11.23
N THR A 265 15.16 -17.15 10.65
CA THR A 265 14.79 -18.08 9.59
C THR A 265 15.29 -17.54 8.24
N PRO A 266 16.20 -18.23 7.55
CA PRO A 266 16.70 -17.77 6.26
C PRO A 266 15.62 -17.87 5.18
N VAL A 267 15.50 -16.82 4.38
CA VAL A 267 14.61 -16.74 3.22
C VAL A 267 15.41 -16.39 1.97
N SER A 268 15.01 -16.98 0.85
CA SER A 268 15.55 -16.69 -0.47
C SER A 268 14.79 -15.55 -1.14
N CYS A 269 15.54 -14.58 -1.64
CA CYS A 269 15.02 -13.39 -2.29
C CYS A 269 15.61 -13.27 -3.71
N SER A 270 14.87 -12.60 -4.57
CA SER A 270 15.19 -12.36 -5.98
C SER A 270 15.73 -10.93 -6.15
N PRO A 271 16.89 -10.74 -6.83
CA PRO A 271 17.43 -9.41 -7.10
C PRO A 271 16.61 -8.61 -8.12
N ASP A 272 15.79 -9.30 -8.93
CA ASP A 272 15.01 -8.79 -10.06
C ASP A 272 13.50 -8.65 -9.78
N PHE A 273 13.09 -8.77 -8.52
CA PHE A 273 11.70 -8.59 -8.06
C PHE A 273 10.71 -9.57 -8.71
N ALA A 274 11.16 -10.81 -8.91
CA ALA A 274 10.43 -11.83 -9.66
C ALA A 274 9.24 -12.44 -8.90
N ASN A 275 9.00 -12.06 -7.64
CA ASN A 275 7.88 -12.55 -6.83
C ASN A 275 6.74 -11.52 -6.86
N SER A 276 5.98 -11.46 -7.96
CA SER A 276 4.86 -10.53 -8.10
C SER A 276 5.26 -9.03 -7.96
N GLY A 277 6.50 -8.67 -8.31
CA GLY A 277 7.03 -7.31 -8.09
C GLY A 277 7.77 -7.11 -6.77
N TYR A 278 7.89 -8.17 -5.96
CA TYR A 278 8.64 -8.19 -4.70
C TYR A 278 9.94 -9.01 -4.83
N SER A 279 10.93 -8.64 -4.03
CA SER A 279 12.21 -9.34 -3.96
C SER A 279 12.11 -10.59 -3.12
N CYS A 280 11.58 -10.51 -1.91
CA CYS A 280 11.52 -11.64 -0.99
C CYS A 280 10.15 -12.31 -0.99
N ARG A 281 10.14 -13.64 -0.84
CA ARG A 281 8.92 -14.44 -0.70
C ARG A 281 9.14 -15.56 0.31
N ALA A 282 8.22 -15.67 1.27
CA ALA A 282 8.16 -16.76 2.23
C ALA A 282 6.76 -17.38 2.23
N THR A 283 6.68 -18.71 2.12
CA THR A 283 5.45 -19.48 2.30
C THR A 283 5.51 -20.13 3.66
N ILE A 284 4.65 -19.68 4.57
CA ILE A 284 4.60 -20.15 5.95
C ILE A 284 3.51 -21.21 6.07
N ASP A 285 3.90 -22.45 6.30
CA ASP A 285 2.98 -23.56 6.60
C ASP A 285 2.53 -23.45 8.07
N ILE A 286 1.22 -23.44 8.28
CA ILE A 286 0.57 -23.42 9.59
C ILE A 286 -0.40 -24.59 9.71
N SER A 287 -0.73 -25.01 10.94
CA SER A 287 -1.85 -25.95 11.10
C SER A 287 -3.15 -25.26 10.66
N PRO A 288 -4.07 -25.98 9.99
CA PRO A 288 -5.26 -25.42 9.37
C PRO A 288 -6.06 -24.51 10.31
N VAL A 289 -6.57 -23.41 9.75
CA VAL A 289 -7.40 -22.43 10.44
C VAL A 289 -8.73 -22.36 9.70
N THR A 290 -9.82 -22.73 10.38
CA THR A 290 -11.17 -22.69 9.82
C THR A 290 -11.61 -21.25 9.55
N ALA A 291 -12.61 -21.05 8.70
CA ALA A 291 -13.17 -19.71 8.44
C ALA A 291 -13.70 -19.05 9.73
N ALA A 292 -14.27 -19.82 10.67
CA ALA A 292 -14.73 -19.30 11.96
C ALA A 292 -13.55 -18.84 12.84
N ALA A 293 -12.52 -19.67 13.02
CA ALA A 293 -11.32 -19.34 13.80
C ALA A 293 -10.53 -18.17 13.20
N SER A 294 -10.59 -18.00 11.87
CA SER A 294 -9.89 -16.93 11.16
C SER A 294 -10.31 -15.53 11.62
N VAL A 295 -11.54 -15.38 12.13
CA VAL A 295 -12.09 -14.10 12.61
C VAL A 295 -11.27 -13.55 13.77
N ASN A 296 -10.72 -14.42 14.62
CA ASN A 296 -9.89 -14.07 15.77
C ASN A 296 -8.39 -14.22 15.49
N SER A 297 -8.01 -14.49 14.24
CA SER A 297 -6.63 -14.76 13.86
C SER A 297 -5.95 -13.48 13.38
N PHE A 298 -4.73 -13.23 13.85
CA PHE A 298 -4.00 -12.01 13.54
C PHE A 298 -2.56 -12.30 13.12
N LEU A 299 -2.06 -11.45 12.23
CA LEU A 299 -0.66 -11.40 11.82
C LEU A 299 -0.09 -10.04 12.20
N ARG A 300 0.94 -10.03 13.02
CA ARG A 300 1.72 -8.83 13.32
C ARG A 300 3.02 -8.86 12.52
N LEU A 301 3.24 -7.82 11.73
CA LEU A 301 4.43 -7.66 10.90
C LEU A 301 5.21 -6.43 11.36
N THR A 302 6.51 -6.59 11.53
CA THR A 302 7.43 -5.49 11.89
C THR A 302 8.69 -5.63 11.02
N PRO A 303 8.87 -4.78 9.99
CA PRO A 303 10.12 -4.75 9.24
C PRO A 303 11.19 -4.04 10.08
N LEU A 304 12.36 -4.65 10.16
CA LEU A 304 13.53 -4.13 10.86
C LEU A 304 14.61 -3.77 9.84
N TYR A 305 15.49 -2.84 10.21
CA TYR A 305 16.56 -2.25 9.38
C TYR A 305 16.11 -1.36 8.22
N ARG A 306 14.86 -1.49 7.79
CA ARG A 306 14.26 -0.65 6.75
C ARG A 306 12.74 -0.76 6.77
N MET A 307 12.07 0.25 6.22
CA MET A 307 10.67 0.12 5.83
C MET A 307 10.49 -0.92 4.72
N SER A 308 9.28 -1.45 4.55
CA SER A 308 8.99 -2.35 3.43
C SER A 308 7.53 -2.32 3.04
N HIS A 309 7.27 -2.39 1.74
CA HIS A 309 5.98 -2.80 1.21
C HIS A 309 5.84 -4.31 1.32
N VAL A 310 4.71 -4.76 1.89
CA VAL A 310 4.40 -6.16 2.15
C VAL A 310 3.05 -6.51 1.52
N ARG A 311 3.02 -7.69 0.90
CA ARG A 311 1.82 -8.36 0.41
C ARG A 311 1.62 -9.66 1.16
N ILE A 312 0.40 -9.88 1.62
CA ILE A 312 -0.02 -11.07 2.34
C ILE A 312 -1.09 -11.76 1.52
N ALA A 313 -0.97 -13.07 1.32
CA ALA A 313 -1.98 -13.89 0.68
C ALA A 313 -2.19 -15.19 1.47
N LEU A 314 -3.41 -15.71 1.45
CA LEU A 314 -3.79 -16.95 2.14
C LEU A 314 -4.01 -18.07 1.15
N TYR A 315 -3.62 -19.29 1.51
CA TYR A 315 -3.78 -20.47 0.67
C TYR A 315 -4.24 -21.68 1.48
N ASN A 316 -4.98 -22.56 0.81
CA ASN A 316 -5.23 -23.91 1.27
C ASN A 316 -4.57 -24.91 0.30
N GLY A 317 -3.40 -25.43 0.70
CA GLY A 317 -2.57 -26.24 -0.18
C GLY A 317 -1.98 -25.41 -1.33
N ALA A 318 -2.58 -25.49 -2.51
CA ALA A 318 -2.21 -24.69 -3.69
C ALA A 318 -3.31 -23.69 -4.09
N GLU A 319 -4.51 -23.80 -3.50
CA GLU A 319 -5.66 -22.98 -3.85
C GLU A 319 -5.62 -21.65 -3.08
N PRO A 320 -5.78 -20.50 -3.76
CA PRO A 320 -5.84 -19.20 -3.09
C PRO A 320 -7.14 -19.05 -2.29
N VAL A 321 -7.03 -18.48 -1.09
CA VAL A 321 -8.15 -18.18 -0.20
C VAL A 321 -8.28 -16.67 -0.05
N LYS A 322 -9.46 -16.14 -0.34
CA LYS A 322 -9.74 -14.70 -0.23
C LYS A 322 -9.93 -14.27 1.22
N PHE A 323 -9.45 -13.08 1.54
CA PHE A 323 -9.81 -12.35 2.74
C PHE A 323 -11.30 -11.97 2.72
N ASP A 324 -11.97 -12.01 3.88
CA ASP A 324 -13.40 -11.68 4.01
C ASP A 324 -13.58 -10.28 4.60
N GLY A 325 -13.54 -9.28 3.72
CA GLY A 325 -13.77 -7.88 4.09
C GLY A 325 -12.69 -7.28 4.99
N VAL A 326 -11.44 -7.74 4.88
CA VAL A 326 -10.29 -7.19 5.63
C VAL A 326 -9.75 -5.92 4.97
N GLN A 327 -9.56 -5.94 3.65
CA GLN A 327 -9.09 -4.79 2.88
C GLN A 327 -9.76 -4.74 1.51
N PRO A 328 -11.00 -4.24 1.40
CA PRO A 328 -11.70 -4.17 0.12
C PRO A 328 -10.95 -3.36 -0.92
N ALA A 329 -11.07 -3.79 -2.17
CA ALA A 329 -10.61 -3.04 -3.32
C ALA A 329 -11.75 -2.20 -3.90
N VAL A 330 -11.49 -0.93 -4.16
CA VAL A 330 -12.40 0.00 -4.82
C VAL A 330 -11.81 0.40 -6.15
N ASP A 331 -12.61 0.26 -7.19
CA ASP A 331 -12.29 0.69 -8.53
C ASP A 331 -13.26 1.80 -8.94
N ALA A 332 -12.74 3.00 -9.10
CA ALA A 332 -13.51 4.20 -9.38
C ALA A 332 -13.07 4.86 -10.69
N THR A 333 -14.04 5.25 -11.52
CA THR A 333 -13.81 5.99 -12.77
C THR A 333 -14.42 7.38 -12.66
N GLY A 334 -13.56 8.39 -12.64
CA GLY A 334 -13.91 9.81 -12.67
C GLY A 334 -13.91 10.39 -14.08
N ARG A 335 -14.71 11.43 -14.27
CA ARG A 335 -14.90 12.16 -15.52
C ARG A 335 -14.84 13.66 -15.24
N ALA A 336 -14.09 14.37 -16.07
CA ALA A 336 -14.15 15.82 -16.19
C ALA A 336 -14.32 16.18 -17.66
N SER A 337 -15.48 16.76 -18.00
CA SER A 337 -15.87 16.97 -19.40
C SER A 337 -15.82 15.65 -20.21
N ASN A 338 -14.89 15.51 -21.16
CA ASN A 338 -14.68 14.33 -22.00
C ASN A 338 -13.43 13.51 -21.62
N VAL A 339 -12.74 13.85 -20.52
CA VAL A 339 -11.56 13.15 -20.03
C VAL A 339 -11.95 12.22 -18.88
N PHE A 340 -11.40 11.01 -18.89
CA PHE A 340 -11.67 9.98 -17.90
C PHE A 340 -10.39 9.54 -17.20
N ARG A 341 -10.48 9.26 -15.90
CA ARG A 341 -9.41 8.66 -15.10
C ARG A 341 -9.97 7.56 -14.23
N ARG A 342 -9.27 6.43 -14.20
CA ARG A 342 -9.59 5.28 -13.35
C ARG A 342 -8.58 5.19 -12.22
N VAL A 343 -9.06 4.95 -11.01
CA VAL A 343 -8.26 4.82 -9.79
C VAL A 343 -8.68 3.54 -9.09
N GLU A 344 -7.69 2.71 -8.74
CA GLU A 344 -7.87 1.57 -7.85
C GLU A 344 -7.30 1.92 -6.48
N ALA A 345 -8.08 1.70 -5.43
CA ALA A 345 -7.71 2.00 -4.06
C ALA A 345 -8.04 0.81 -3.14
N ARG A 346 -7.21 0.58 -2.13
CA ARG A 346 -7.44 -0.42 -1.09
C ARG A 346 -7.94 0.30 0.18
N LEU A 347 -9.10 -0.11 0.68
CA LEU A 347 -9.69 0.46 1.89
C LEU A 347 -9.14 -0.27 3.11
N GLN A 348 -8.56 0.47 4.05
CA GLN A 348 -8.29 -0.05 5.38
C GLN A 348 -9.57 0.01 6.20
N ILE A 349 -10.16 -1.16 6.44
CA ILE A 349 -11.31 -1.30 7.31
C ILE A 349 -10.82 -1.47 8.75
N GLY A 350 -11.18 -0.52 9.62
CA GLY A 350 -10.91 -0.60 11.05
C GLY A 350 -11.65 0.50 11.80
N ASP A 351 -11.89 0.27 13.08
CA ASP A 351 -12.28 1.35 13.99
C ASP A 351 -11.08 2.28 14.21
N ASP A 352 -11.33 3.54 14.57
CA ASP A 352 -10.29 4.55 14.91
C ASP A 352 -9.46 4.16 16.17
N PHE A 353 -9.38 2.87 16.52
CA PHE A 353 -8.61 2.36 17.63
C PHE A 353 -7.14 2.17 17.23
N PRO A 354 -6.23 3.02 17.71
CA PRO A 354 -4.81 2.78 17.50
C PRO A 354 -4.39 1.54 18.31
N TYR A 355 -4.00 0.47 17.63
CA TYR A 355 -3.37 -0.66 18.29
C TYR A 355 -2.02 -0.21 18.86
N PRO A 356 -1.78 -0.33 20.17
CA PRO A 356 -0.50 0.07 20.75
C PRO A 356 0.62 -0.80 20.17
N GLU A 357 1.67 -0.16 19.67
CA GLU A 357 2.84 -0.83 19.11
C GLU A 357 3.52 -1.70 20.18
N ASN A 358 3.70 -1.14 21.37
CA ASN A 358 4.39 -1.77 22.48
C ASN A 358 3.57 -1.60 23.75
N ALA A 359 3.56 -2.62 24.63
CA ALA A 359 3.01 -2.46 25.98
C ALA A 359 3.95 -1.58 26.84
N ILE A 360 5.26 -1.67 26.58
CA ILE A 360 6.33 -0.86 27.16
C ILE A 360 7.38 -0.67 26.06
N ASP A 361 7.76 0.58 25.79
CA ASP A 361 8.84 0.95 24.87
C ASP A 361 9.96 1.63 25.65
N LEU A 362 11.20 1.26 25.39
CA LEU A 362 12.35 1.70 26.16
C LEU A 362 13.51 1.96 25.20
N GLU A 363 14.00 3.18 25.21
CA GLU A 363 15.20 3.55 24.45
C GLU A 363 16.49 2.97 25.10
N ASN A 364 16.43 2.64 26.39
CA ASN A 364 17.55 2.15 27.18
C ASN A 364 17.22 0.79 27.85
N SER A 365 17.79 0.52 29.01
CA SER A 365 17.61 -0.74 29.74
C SER A 365 16.29 -0.78 30.52
N LEU A 366 15.48 -1.83 30.31
CA LEU A 366 14.49 -2.26 31.31
C LEU A 366 15.22 -3.07 32.37
N CYS A 367 15.18 -2.67 33.64
CA CYS A 367 15.43 -3.64 34.68
C CYS A 367 14.15 -4.20 35.28
N LYS A 368 13.87 -5.47 34.95
CA LYS A 368 12.83 -6.26 35.59
C LYS A 368 13.41 -6.92 36.82
N ASP A 369 13.13 -6.36 37.98
CA ASP A 369 13.76 -6.76 39.25
C ASP A 369 12.84 -7.53 40.19
N PHE A 370 11.93 -8.32 39.62
CA PHE A 370 11.11 -9.22 40.43
C PHE A 370 10.66 -10.42 39.61
N SER A 371 10.53 -11.55 40.30
CA SER A 371 9.81 -12.72 39.80
C SER A 371 8.66 -13.04 40.75
N VAL A 372 7.52 -13.40 40.17
CA VAL A 372 6.33 -13.82 40.92
C VAL A 372 6.12 -15.29 40.61
N THR A 373 6.00 -16.11 41.66
CA THR A 373 5.55 -17.50 41.58
C THR A 373 4.26 -17.65 42.39
N GLU A 374 3.61 -18.82 42.36
CA GLU A 374 2.29 -19.08 42.98
C GLU A 374 2.18 -18.81 44.50
N GLY A 375 3.25 -18.38 45.17
CA GLY A 375 3.19 -17.96 46.57
C GLY A 375 4.30 -17.04 47.06
N SER A 376 5.18 -16.53 46.18
CA SER A 376 6.26 -15.64 46.61
C SER A 376 6.65 -14.62 45.55
N VAL A 377 7.00 -13.42 46.02
CA VAL A 377 7.66 -12.38 45.23
C VAL A 377 9.14 -12.40 45.61
N THR A 378 10.01 -12.70 44.66
CA THR A 378 11.46 -12.58 44.83
C THR A 378 11.87 -11.24 44.25
N SER A 379 12.25 -10.28 45.10
CA SER A 379 12.93 -9.06 44.67
C SER A 379 14.29 -9.43 44.08
N GLY A 380 14.62 -8.88 42.93
CA GLY A 380 15.98 -8.96 42.39
C GLY A 380 16.89 -7.89 43.00
N ASN A 381 18.04 -7.67 42.36
CA ASN A 381 19.14 -6.82 42.86
C ASN A 381 19.53 -5.71 41.86
N CYS A 382 18.63 -5.32 40.98
CA CYS A 382 19.00 -4.46 39.89
C CYS A 382 19.14 -3.00 40.30
N ARG A 383 20.22 -2.37 39.87
CA ARG A 383 20.48 -0.93 40.04
C ARG A 383 20.58 -0.31 38.65
N PRO A 384 19.73 0.69 38.31
CA PRO A 384 19.69 1.30 36.99
C PRO A 384 21.00 2.00 36.62
#